data_AF-A0A5S5DPJ2-F1
#
_entry.id   AF-A0A5S5DPJ2-F1
#
_cell.length_a   1.000
_cell.length_b   1.000
_cell.length_c   1.000
_cell.angle_alpha   90.00
_cell.angle_beta   90.00
_cell.angle_gamma   90.00
#
_symmetry.space_group_name_H-M   'P 1'
#
loop_
_entity.id
_entity.type
_entity.pdbx_description
1 polymer ?
#
loop_
_entity_poly.entity_id
_entity_poly.type
_entity_poly.pdbx_seq_one_letter_code
_entity_poly.pdbx_strand_id
1 'polypeptide(L)'
;MTAQQREMIVGDFERYMRYIQSQNRAFTLADFVTFATSLINFYSGSQLIDTAERKDTALILSSSFNKGLGNRITEDDIGQISELIISDPTLDYSILSPIFA
;
A
#
# COMPACT_ATOMS: atom_id res chain seq x y z
N MET A 1 9.71 5.42 -11.59
CA MET A 1 9.86 4.28 -10.67
C MET A 1 10.68 3.16 -11.28
N THR A 2 11.69 2.72 -10.53
CA THR A 2 12.61 1.63 -10.89
C THR A 2 12.02 0.26 -10.58
N ALA A 3 12.59 -0.80 -11.18
CA ALA A 3 12.22 -2.18 -10.86
C ALA A 3 12.42 -2.50 -9.37
N GLN A 4 13.53 -2.04 -8.80
CA GLN A 4 13.86 -2.25 -7.39
C GLN A 4 12.84 -1.59 -6.44
N GLN A 5 12.39 -0.36 -6.74
CA GLN A 5 11.33 0.29 -5.96
C GLN A 5 10.01 -0.50 -6.05
N ARG A 6 9.64 -0.99 -7.25
CA ARG A 6 8.45 -1.82 -7.42
C ARG A 6 8.53 -3.12 -6.61
N GLU A 7 9.68 -3.79 -6.61
CA GLU A 7 9.91 -5.00 -5.81
C GLU A 7 9.81 -4.71 -4.31
N MET A 8 10.37 -3.60 -3.84
CA MET A 8 10.25 -3.13 -2.45
C MET A 8 8.78 -2.92 -2.07
N ILE A 9 8.02 -2.15 -2.87
CA ILE A 9 6.61 -1.84 -2.63
C ILE A 9 5.77 -3.12 -2.50
N VAL A 10 5.93 -4.05 -3.45
CA VAL A 10 5.19 -5.32 -3.43
C VAL A 10 5.64 -6.20 -2.27
N GLY A 11 6.95 -6.27 -2.01
CA GLY A 11 7.50 -7.05 -0.90
C GLY A 11 6.98 -6.59 0.46
N ASP A 12 6.94 -5.28 0.70
CA ASP A 12 6.43 -4.70 1.95
C ASP A 12 4.92 -4.93 2.10
N PHE A 13 4.15 -4.79 1.01
CA PHE A 13 2.73 -5.14 1.01
C PHE A 13 2.49 -6.61 1.39
N GLU A 14 3.23 -7.53 0.78
CA GLU A 14 3.10 -8.95 1.10
C GLU A 14 3.51 -9.29 2.54
N ARG A 15 4.57 -8.64 3.06
CA ARG A 15 4.97 -8.79 4.47
C ARG A 15 3.84 -8.37 5.40
N TYR A 16 3.22 -7.22 5.13
CA TYR A 16 2.09 -6.74 5.91
C TYR A 16 0.89 -7.69 5.81
N MET A 17 0.56 -8.18 4.62
CA MET A 17 -0.51 -9.16 4.43
C MET A 17 -0.24 -10.43 5.26
N ARG A 18 0.98 -10.98 5.21
CA ARG A 18 1.38 -12.16 6.01
C ARG A 18 1.26 -11.88 7.50
N TYR A 19 1.65 -10.69 7.96
CA TYR A 19 1.46 -10.27 9.34
C TYR A 19 -0.02 -10.29 9.73
N ILE A 20 -0.91 -9.66 8.98
CA ILE A 20 -2.35 -9.67 9.26
C ILE A 20 -2.92 -11.09 9.30
N GLN A 21 -2.53 -11.94 8.35
CA GLN A 21 -2.96 -13.34 8.33
C GLN A 21 -2.49 -14.12 9.57
N SER A 22 -1.26 -13.87 10.05
CA SER A 22 -0.75 -14.50 11.27
C SER A 22 -1.54 -14.13 12.53
N GLN A 23 -2.25 -12.99 12.52
CA GLN A 23 -3.15 -12.57 13.58
C GLN A 23 -4.54 -13.23 13.49
N ASN A 24 -4.75 -14.17 12.57
CA ASN A 24 -6.05 -14.80 12.27
C ASN A 24 -7.17 -13.78 11.97
N ARG A 25 -6.82 -12.63 11.38
CA ARG A 25 -7.75 -11.57 11.01
C ARG A 25 -7.89 -11.49 9.49
N ALA A 26 -9.10 -11.19 9.02
CA ALA A 26 -9.32 -10.86 7.61
C ALA A 26 -8.59 -9.55 7.26
N PHE A 27 -7.95 -9.51 6.09
CA PHE A 27 -7.34 -8.29 5.58
C PHE A 27 -8.41 -7.48 4.82
N THR A 28 -8.92 -6.42 5.45
CA THR A 28 -10.04 -5.63 4.91
C THR A 28 -9.56 -4.47 4.03
N LEU A 29 -10.48 -3.87 3.27
CA LEU A 29 -10.19 -2.64 2.52
C LEU A 29 -9.74 -1.49 3.45
N ALA A 30 -10.31 -1.39 4.65
CA ALA A 30 -9.93 -0.38 5.63
C ALA A 30 -8.49 -0.58 6.13
N ASP A 31 -8.10 -1.83 6.42
CA ASP A 31 -6.72 -2.16 6.77
C ASP A 31 -5.76 -1.81 5.62
N PHE A 32 -6.17 -2.11 4.39
CA PHE A 32 -5.39 -1.82 3.19
C PHE A 32 -5.16 -0.31 2.99
N VAL A 33 -6.23 0.49 3.03
CA VAL A 33 -6.12 1.95 2.84
C VAL A 33 -5.23 2.56 3.92
N THR A 34 -5.43 2.19 5.19
CA THR A 34 -4.63 2.72 6.31
C THR A 34 -3.14 2.37 6.15
N PHE A 35 -2.85 1.13 5.75
CA PHE A 35 -1.49 0.68 5.45
C PHE A 35 -0.88 1.42 4.26
N ALA A 36 -1.57 1.47 3.12
CA ALA A 36 -1.06 2.06 1.89
C ALA A 36 -0.80 3.57 2.06
N THR A 37 -1.69 4.29 2.72
CA THR A 37 -1.51 5.70 3.07
C THR A 37 -0.26 5.91 3.92
N SER A 38 -0.11 5.15 5.00
CA SER A 38 1.06 5.23 5.88
C SER A 38 2.35 4.89 5.14
N LEU A 39 2.35 3.84 4.32
CA LEU A 39 3.51 3.39 3.56
C LEU A 39 3.98 4.45 2.55
N ILE A 40 3.05 5.01 1.77
CA ILE A 40 3.38 6.03 0.76
C ILE A 40 3.90 7.31 1.41
N ASN A 41 3.30 7.74 2.52
CA ASN A 41 3.76 8.91 3.25
C ASN A 41 5.13 8.67 3.88
N PHE A 42 5.39 7.48 4.40
CA PHE A 42 6.71 7.08 4.87
C PHE A 42 7.75 7.08 3.75
N TYR A 43 7.46 6.46 2.60
CA TYR A 43 8.38 6.41 1.47
C TYR A 43 8.70 7.81 0.94
N SER A 44 7.69 8.67 0.83
CA SER A 44 7.86 10.06 0.38
C SER A 44 8.68 10.88 1.39
N GLY A 45 8.41 10.74 2.70
CA GLY A 45 9.18 11.42 3.75
C GLY A 45 10.62 10.91 3.88
N SER A 46 10.85 9.64 3.51
CA SER A 46 12.18 9.00 3.54
C SER A 46 12.92 9.07 2.21
N GLN A 47 12.40 9.79 1.22
CA GLN A 47 12.97 9.93 -0.13
C GLN A 47 13.20 8.59 -0.85
N LEU A 48 12.38 7.58 -0.55
CA LEU A 48 12.39 6.27 -1.23
C LEU A 48 11.60 6.30 -2.53
N ILE A 49 10.66 7.24 -2.66
CA ILE A 49 9.92 7.56 -3.87
C ILE A 49 9.81 9.08 -4.01
N ASP A 50 9.72 9.56 -5.25
CA ASP A 50 9.48 10.97 -5.54
C ASP A 50 7.98 11.32 -5.46
N THR A 51 7.66 12.61 -5.34
CA THR A 51 6.27 13.11 -5.33
C THR A 51 5.48 12.64 -6.55
N ALA A 52 6.12 12.60 -7.73
CA ALA A 52 5.51 12.12 -8.96
C ALA A 52 5.19 10.61 -8.93
N GLU A 53 5.87 9.84 -8.08
CA GLU A 53 5.74 8.38 -7.99
C GLU A 53 4.68 7.94 -6.96
N ARG A 54 4.13 8.87 -6.17
CA ARG A 54 3.08 8.58 -5.18
C ARG A 54 1.86 7.91 -5.80
N LYS A 55 1.35 8.46 -6.91
CA LYS A 55 0.18 7.91 -7.62
C LYS A 55 0.46 6.51 -8.18
N ASP A 56 1.62 6.32 -8.80
CA ASP A 56 2.01 5.01 -9.33
C ASP A 56 2.17 3.97 -8.21
N THR A 57 2.71 4.37 -7.06
CA THR A 57 2.84 3.51 -5.88
C THR A 57 1.46 3.08 -5.36
N ALA A 58 0.51 4.03 -5.24
CA ALA A 58 -0.85 3.73 -4.83
C ALA A 58 -1.57 2.78 -5.81
N LEU A 59 -1.35 2.95 -7.11
CA LEU A 59 -1.90 2.06 -8.15
C LEU A 59 -1.32 0.64 -8.04
N ILE A 60 -0.01 0.50 -7.80
CA ILE A 60 0.63 -0.81 -7.60
C ILE A 60 0.04 -1.52 -6.39
N LEU A 61 -0.07 -0.82 -5.25
CA LEU A 61 -0.64 -1.38 -4.03
C LEU A 61 -2.10 -1.78 -4.21
N SER A 62 -2.92 -0.90 -4.81
CA SER A 62 -4.35 -1.16 -5.06
C SER A 62 -4.57 -2.31 -6.02
N SER A 63 -3.75 -2.41 -7.07
CA SER A 63 -3.78 -3.53 -8.00
C SER A 63 -3.37 -4.84 -7.32
N SER A 64 -2.37 -4.80 -6.43
CA SER A 64 -1.90 -5.99 -5.69
C SER A 64 -2.96 -6.47 -4.70
N PHE A 65 -3.63 -5.55 -4.01
CA PHE A 65 -4.79 -5.84 -3.17
C PHE A 65 -5.94 -6.45 -3.97
N ASN A 66 -6.30 -5.85 -5.11
CA ASN A 66 -7.38 -6.36 -5.96
C ASN A 66 -7.08 -7.76 -6.49
N LYS A 67 -5.83 -8.06 -6.87
CA LYS A 67 -5.40 -9.42 -7.24
C LYS A 67 -5.65 -10.41 -6.12
N GLY A 68 -5.36 -10.05 -4.88
CA GLY A 68 -5.67 -10.86 -3.69
C GLY A 68 -7.17 -11.11 -3.49
N LEU A 69 -8.03 -10.21 -3.97
CA LEU A 69 -9.49 -10.36 -3.97
C LEU A 69 -10.04 -11.11 -5.18
N GLY A 70 -9.19 -11.55 -6.12
CA GLY A 70 -9.62 -12.18 -7.37
C GLY A 70 -10.11 -11.18 -8.43
N ASN A 71 -9.53 -9.97 -8.44
CA ASN A 71 -9.83 -8.90 -9.40
C ASN A 71 -11.31 -8.47 -9.43
N ARG A 72 -11.89 -8.27 -8.23
CA ARG A 72 -13.31 -7.90 -8.06
C ARG A 72 -13.56 -6.39 -8.10
N ILE A 73 -12.53 -5.59 -7.85
CA ILE A 73 -12.60 -4.12 -7.90
C ILE A 73 -12.33 -3.68 -9.34
N THR A 74 -13.13 -2.74 -9.86
CA THR A 74 -12.97 -2.22 -11.22
C THR A 74 -11.73 -1.33 -11.34
N GLU A 75 -11.24 -1.10 -12.56
CA GLU A 75 -10.12 -0.19 -12.78
C GLU A 75 -10.44 1.25 -12.35
N ASP A 76 -11.67 1.71 -12.57
CA ASP A 76 -12.15 3.03 -12.14
C ASP A 76 -12.14 3.14 -10.61
N ASP A 77 -12.60 2.11 -9.90
CA ASP A 77 -12.58 2.08 -8.44
C ASP A 77 -11.14 1.99 -7.90
N ILE A 78 -10.25 1.25 -8.57
CA ILE A 78 -8.81 1.23 -8.25
C ILE A 78 -8.22 2.65 -8.37
N GLY A 79 -8.61 3.39 -9.41
CA GLY A 79 -8.23 4.78 -9.61
C GLY A 79 -8.67 5.67 -8.44
N GLN A 80 -9.95 5.57 -8.05
CA GLN A 80 -10.52 6.33 -6.93
C GLN A 80 -9.85 5.98 -5.59
N ILE A 81 -9.63 4.69 -5.32
CA ILE A 81 -8.93 4.24 -4.10
C ILE A 81 -7.50 4.79 -4.08
N SER A 82 -6.81 4.79 -5.21
CA SER A 82 -5.45 5.31 -5.32
C SER A 82 -5.39 6.82 -5.07
N GLU A 83 -6.38 7.57 -5.56
CA GLU A 83 -6.51 9.00 -5.31
C GLU A 83 -6.81 9.32 -3.84
N LEU A 84 -7.70 8.53 -3.22
CA LEU A 84 -7.98 8.63 -1.78
C LEU A 84 -6.69 8.45 -0.97
N ILE A 85 -5.94 7.38 -1.23
CA ILE A 85 -4.69 7.06 -0.52
C ILE A 85 -3.68 8.20 -0.59
N ILE A 86 -3.44 8.78 -1.79
CA ILE A 86 -2.41 9.83 -1.94
C ILE A 86 -2.86 11.19 -1.39
N SER A 87 -4.17 11.43 -1.27
CA SER A 87 -4.74 12.67 -0.73
C SER A 87 -4.68 12.77 0.79
N ASP A 88 -4.53 11.63 1.46
CA ASP A 88 -4.44 11.56 2.92
C ASP A 88 -2.97 11.68 3.39
N PRO A 89 -2.61 12.69 4.19
CA PRO A 89 -1.25 12.86 4.70
C PRO A 89 -0.94 12.04 5.96
N THR A 90 -1.87 11.20 6.43
CA THR A 90 -1.72 10.43 7.67
C THR A 90 -0.54 9.45 7.59
N LEU A 91 0.23 9.37 8.68
CA LEU A 91 1.34 8.44 8.83
C LEU A 91 1.24 7.73 10.17
N ASP A 92 0.84 6.46 10.15
CA ASP A 92 0.81 5.60 11.34
C ASP A 92 1.99 4.62 11.35
N TYR A 93 3.01 4.94 12.14
CA TYR A 93 4.19 4.09 12.30
C TYR A 93 3.88 2.74 12.95
N SER A 94 2.81 2.62 13.75
CA SER A 94 2.46 1.36 14.40
C SER A 94 2.05 0.29 13.38
N ILE A 95 1.44 0.71 12.27
CA ILE A 95 1.04 -0.15 11.15
C ILE A 95 2.25 -0.58 10.30
N LEU A 96 3.32 0.22 10.28
CA LEU A 96 4.53 -0.08 9.53
C LEU A 96 5.55 -0.92 10.32
N SER A 97 5.45 -0.97 11.64
CA SER A 97 6.35 -1.77 12.48
C SER A 97 6.52 -3.23 12.02
N PRO A 98 5.46 -3.95 11.58
CA PRO A 98 5.59 -5.36 11.18
C PRO A 98 6.37 -5.61 9.89
N ILE A 99 6.61 -4.59 9.05
CA ILE A 99 7.32 -4.75 7.78
C ILE A 99 8.81 -4.36 7.86
N PHE A 100 9.16 -3.54 8.85
CA PHE A 100 10.54 -3.07 9.10
C PHE A 100 11.23 -3.76 10.27
N ALA A 101 10.53 -4.62 11.02
CA ALA A 101 11.07 -5.41 12.12
C ALA A 101 11.85 -6.64 11.65
#